data_AF-Q2UIR9-F1
#
_entry.id   AF-Q2UIR9-F1
#
_cell.length_a   1.000
_cell.length_b   1.000
_cell.length_c   1.000
_cell.angle_alpha   90.00
_cell.angle_beta   90.00
_cell.angle_gamma   90.00
#
_symmetry.space_group_name_H-M   'P 1'
#
loop_
_entity.id
_entity.type
_entity.pdbx_description
1 polymer ?
#
loop_
_entity_poly.entity_id
_entity_poly.type
_entity_poly.pdbx_seq_one_letter_code
_entity_poly.pdbx_strand_id
1 'polypeptide(L)'
;MQATNDVCPPTNNHTRPDPQVERKLVDIFFSRVHPRYPFLDRFSFEEFYQSYQLSKDTSRVSPSKPFHLHMVLAISARIMQLHPEMGGNINPEFYYSNATRYVDEALQVPGLERIQSLLLLALYILRTPGSISNLGGWHIIGFAVRYAVELGMHRNIKCGGPRAQDPYRIEIRRRVFWSAYVLDRAVSLTLGRPFALSENDIDVDLEASYRLAKS
;
A
#
# COMPACT_ATOMS: atom_id res chain seq x y z
N MET A 1 54.98 -1.50 14.84
CA MET A 1 53.93 -2.30 14.18
C MET A 1 52.65 -1.48 14.18
N GLN A 2 52.40 -0.75 13.10
CA GLN A 2 51.19 0.06 12.91
C GLN A 2 50.16 -0.78 12.15
N ALA A 3 49.00 -0.97 12.76
CA ALA A 3 47.85 -1.61 12.12
C ALA A 3 47.28 -0.67 11.06
N THR A 4 47.16 -1.17 9.83
CA THR A 4 46.52 -0.50 8.70
C THR A 4 45.02 -0.42 8.95
N ASN A 5 44.51 0.79 9.14
CA ASN A 5 43.08 1.08 9.11
C ASN A 5 42.59 0.97 7.66
N ASP A 6 42.12 -0.21 7.26
CA ASP A 6 41.29 -0.38 6.07
C ASP A 6 39.92 0.25 6.33
N VAL A 7 39.84 1.55 6.08
CA VAL A 7 38.56 2.27 6.01
C VAL A 7 37.91 1.91 4.69
N CYS A 8 36.92 1.01 4.75
CA CYS A 8 36.05 0.72 3.62
C CYS A 8 35.37 2.03 3.16
N PRO A 9 35.39 2.37 1.86
CA PRO A 9 34.83 3.64 1.40
C PRO A 9 33.32 3.69 1.68
N PRO A 10 32.75 4.88 1.96
CA PRO A 10 31.32 5.01 2.18
C PRO A 10 30.59 4.58 0.90
N THR A 11 29.77 3.53 1.02
CA THR A 11 28.87 3.09 -0.05
C THR A 11 27.95 4.26 -0.40
N ASN A 12 28.14 4.81 -1.58
CA ASN A 12 27.40 5.96 -2.09
C ASN A 12 25.93 5.55 -2.33
N ASN A 13 25.10 5.57 -1.29
CA ASN A 13 23.72 5.08 -1.24
C ASN A 13 22.69 6.00 -1.94
N HIS A 14 23.12 6.81 -2.91
CA HIS A 14 22.28 7.82 -3.56
C HIS A 14 22.02 7.58 -5.04
N THR A 15 22.57 6.51 -5.63
CA THR A 15 22.26 6.16 -7.02
C THR A 15 20.93 5.41 -7.07
N ARG A 16 19.93 5.97 -7.80
CA ARG A 16 18.63 5.32 -8.02
C ARG A 16 18.88 3.89 -8.50
N PRO A 17 18.26 2.86 -7.87
CA PRO A 17 18.42 1.48 -8.30
C PRO A 17 18.05 1.33 -9.78
N ASP A 18 18.71 0.40 -10.46
CA ASP A 18 18.48 0.06 -11.86
C ASP A 18 16.96 -0.04 -12.18
N PRO A 19 16.44 0.58 -13.25
CA PRO A 19 15.04 0.46 -13.66
C PRO A 19 14.52 -0.99 -13.71
N GLN A 20 15.40 -1.97 -14.00
CA GLN A 20 15.06 -3.39 -13.94
C GLN A 20 14.74 -3.86 -12.52
N VAL A 21 15.44 -3.32 -11.51
CA VAL A 21 15.18 -3.59 -10.10
C VAL A 21 13.82 -3.02 -9.70
N GLU A 22 13.51 -1.77 -10.05
CA GLU A 22 12.21 -1.17 -9.76
C GLU A 22 11.06 -1.94 -10.43
N ARG A 23 11.24 -2.40 -11.67
CA ARG A 23 10.27 -3.28 -12.35
C ARG A 23 10.02 -4.56 -11.57
N LYS A 24 11.09 -5.27 -11.16
CA LYS A 24 11.00 -6.49 -10.35
C LYS A 24 10.24 -6.23 -9.04
N LEU A 25 10.48 -5.08 -8.39
CA LEU A 25 9.78 -4.70 -7.16
C LEU A 25 8.28 -4.45 -7.39
N VAL A 26 7.91 -3.78 -8.49
CA VAL A 26 6.49 -3.62 -8.86
C VAL A 26 5.83 -5.00 -9.06
N ASP A 27 6.49 -5.92 -9.76
CA ASP A 27 5.97 -7.27 -9.98
C ASP A 27 5.80 -8.06 -8.68
N ILE A 28 6.72 -7.91 -7.72
CA ILE A 28 6.62 -8.52 -6.39
C ILE A 28 5.39 -8.01 -5.64
N PHE A 29 5.09 -6.72 -5.71
CA PHE A 29 3.92 -6.18 -5.01
C PHE A 29 2.63 -6.78 -5.57
N PHE A 30 2.48 -6.77 -6.90
CA PHE A 30 1.29 -7.28 -7.56
C PHE A 30 1.16 -8.81 -7.52
N SER A 31 2.24 -9.55 -7.24
CA SER A 31 2.18 -11.00 -7.07
C SER A 31 2.05 -11.46 -5.61
N ARG A 32 2.52 -10.68 -4.63
CA ARG A 32 2.57 -11.08 -3.20
C ARG A 32 1.60 -10.35 -2.30
N VAL A 33 1.26 -9.09 -2.60
CA VAL A 33 0.41 -8.24 -1.75
C VAL A 33 -0.97 -8.08 -2.37
N HIS A 34 -1.02 -7.69 -3.63
CA HIS A 34 -2.25 -7.36 -4.34
C HIS A 34 -3.30 -8.49 -4.37
N PRO A 35 -2.94 -9.78 -4.53
CA PRO A 35 -3.95 -10.85 -4.53
C PRO A 35 -4.75 -10.95 -3.23
N ARG A 36 -4.16 -10.53 -2.10
CA ARG A 36 -4.83 -10.51 -0.79
C ARG A 36 -5.48 -9.16 -0.48
N TYR A 37 -4.90 -8.08 -0.99
CA TYR A 37 -5.34 -6.72 -0.73
C TYR A 37 -5.40 -5.92 -2.05
N PRO A 38 -6.41 -6.13 -2.90
CA PRO A 38 -6.50 -5.55 -4.25
C PRO A 38 -6.94 -4.08 -4.26
N PHE A 39 -6.47 -3.27 -3.30
CA PHE A 39 -6.91 -1.88 -3.15
C PHE A 39 -6.30 -0.90 -4.17
N LEU A 40 -5.28 -1.30 -4.93
CA LEU A 40 -4.74 -0.53 -6.05
C LEU A 40 -5.23 -1.12 -7.37
N ASP A 41 -5.60 -0.27 -8.34
CA ASP A 41 -5.80 -0.73 -9.71
C ASP A 41 -4.45 -0.90 -10.41
N ARG A 42 -4.17 -2.12 -10.90
CA ARG A 42 -2.87 -2.42 -11.52
C ARG A 42 -2.66 -1.62 -12.80
N PHE A 43 -3.67 -1.50 -13.65
CA PHE A 43 -3.55 -0.80 -14.92
C PHE A 43 -3.19 0.68 -14.71
N SER A 44 -3.95 1.36 -13.85
CA SER A 44 -3.73 2.77 -13.49
C SER A 44 -2.37 3.00 -12.82
N PHE A 45 -1.92 2.05 -11.99
CA PHE A 45 -0.60 2.11 -11.37
C PHE A 45 0.52 1.96 -12.41
N GLU A 46 0.41 0.99 -13.31
CA GLU A 46 1.40 0.71 -14.36
C GLU A 46 1.53 1.86 -15.35
N GLU A 47 0.40 2.46 -15.75
CA GLU A 47 0.38 3.67 -16.59
C GLU A 47 1.15 4.81 -15.92
N PHE A 48 0.88 5.06 -14.63
CA PHE A 48 1.63 6.06 -13.88
C PHE A 48 3.11 5.71 -13.77
N TYR A 49 3.45 4.47 -13.43
CA TYR A 49 4.83 4.00 -13.30
C TYR A 49 5.62 4.23 -14.59
N GLN A 50 5.06 3.86 -15.75
CA GLN A 50 5.69 4.08 -17.05
C GLN A 50 5.91 5.56 -17.34
N SER A 51 4.90 6.40 -17.11
CA SER A 51 5.03 7.85 -17.30
C SER A 51 6.12 8.46 -16.39
N TYR A 52 6.18 8.02 -15.12
CA TYR A 52 7.15 8.47 -14.14
C TYR A 52 8.58 8.05 -14.49
N GLN A 53 8.78 6.86 -15.08
CA GLN A 53 10.10 6.44 -15.56
C GLN A 53 10.66 7.35 -16.66
N LEU A 54 9.78 7.86 -17.54
CA LEU A 54 10.18 8.69 -18.68
C LEU A 54 10.45 10.14 -18.30
N SER A 55 9.50 10.80 -17.64
CA SER A 55 9.57 12.26 -17.38
C SER A 55 10.02 12.62 -15.98
N LYS A 56 9.81 11.73 -15.00
CA LYS A 56 9.87 12.02 -13.55
C LYS A 56 9.01 13.21 -13.12
N ASP A 57 8.09 13.66 -13.97
CA ASP A 57 7.25 14.81 -13.71
C ASP A 57 6.06 14.39 -12.85
N THR A 58 6.03 14.91 -11.62
CA THR A 58 4.91 14.71 -10.69
C THR A 58 4.01 15.95 -10.57
N SER A 59 4.28 17.03 -11.32
CA SER A 59 3.58 18.31 -11.15
C SER A 59 2.10 18.27 -11.56
N ARG A 60 1.74 17.33 -12.46
CA ARG A 60 0.39 17.20 -13.02
C ARG A 60 -0.41 16.02 -12.48
N VAL A 61 0.09 15.34 -11.46
CA VAL A 61 -0.58 14.17 -10.87
C VAL A 61 -0.95 14.43 -9.42
N SER A 62 -1.92 13.66 -8.91
CA SER A 62 -2.23 13.65 -7.48
C SER A 62 -0.96 13.31 -6.67
N PRO A 63 -0.68 14.01 -5.55
CA PRO A 63 0.49 13.75 -4.72
C PRO A 63 0.47 12.34 -4.09
N SER A 64 -0.69 11.68 -4.07
CA SER A 64 -0.83 10.27 -3.68
C SER A 64 -0.09 9.32 -4.64
N LYS A 65 0.02 9.63 -5.94
CA LYS A 65 0.63 8.74 -6.93
C LYS A 65 2.13 8.48 -6.69
N PRO A 66 3.00 9.51 -6.56
CA PRO A 66 4.41 9.27 -6.23
C PRO A 66 4.58 8.61 -4.86
N PHE A 67 3.72 8.95 -3.88
CA PHE A 67 3.69 8.25 -2.59
C PHE A 67 3.39 6.76 -2.77
N HIS A 68 2.34 6.40 -3.53
CA HIS A 68 1.96 5.01 -3.79
C HIS A 68 3.06 4.24 -4.48
N LEU A 69 3.71 4.83 -5.49
CA LEU A 69 4.83 4.21 -6.19
C LEU A 69 5.98 3.88 -5.24
N HIS A 70 6.47 4.86 -4.48
CA HIS A 70 7.59 4.63 -3.58
C HIS A 70 7.24 3.67 -2.43
N MET A 71 5.99 3.69 -1.94
CA MET A 71 5.53 2.71 -0.95
C MET A 71 5.45 1.29 -1.53
N VAL A 72 4.97 1.12 -2.76
CA VAL A 72 4.97 -0.17 -3.45
C VAL A 72 6.40 -0.73 -3.55
N LEU A 73 7.35 0.11 -3.97
CA LEU A 73 8.77 -0.27 -4.05
C LEU A 73 9.35 -0.62 -2.67
N ALA A 74 9.05 0.18 -1.64
CA ALA A 74 9.52 -0.04 -0.27
C ALA A 74 8.97 -1.34 0.34
N ILE A 75 7.69 -1.62 0.14
CA ILE A 75 7.04 -2.86 0.61
C ILE A 75 7.67 -4.07 -0.08
N SER A 76 7.84 -4.04 -1.39
CA SER A 76 8.47 -5.13 -2.14
C SER A 76 9.93 -5.35 -1.76
N ALA A 77 10.69 -4.27 -1.55
CA ALA A 77 12.06 -4.35 -1.09
C ALA A 77 12.12 -5.00 0.30
N ARG A 78 11.21 -4.64 1.20
CA ARG A 78 11.09 -5.28 2.52
C ARG A 78 10.73 -6.76 2.41
N ILE A 79 9.82 -7.12 1.51
CA ILE A 79 9.48 -8.53 1.23
C ILE A 79 10.72 -9.30 0.77
N MET A 80 11.54 -8.73 -0.12
CA MET A 80 12.81 -9.36 -0.53
C MET A 80 13.81 -9.49 0.60
N GLN A 81 13.94 -8.47 1.46
CA GLN A 81 14.83 -8.52 2.62
C GLN A 81 14.42 -9.61 3.63
N LEU A 82 13.12 -9.83 3.82
CA LEU A 82 12.59 -10.88 4.70
C LEU A 82 12.66 -12.29 4.08
N HIS A 83 12.94 -12.39 2.78
CA HIS A 83 12.97 -13.64 2.00
C HIS A 83 14.23 -13.66 1.10
N PRO A 84 15.42 -13.90 1.68
CA PRO A 84 16.70 -13.81 0.98
C PRO A 84 16.81 -14.72 -0.26
N GLU A 85 16.04 -15.80 -0.31
CA GLU A 85 15.93 -16.70 -1.46
C GLU A 85 15.47 -16.01 -2.75
N MET A 86 14.78 -14.86 -2.65
CA MET A 86 14.35 -14.08 -3.82
C MET A 86 15.47 -13.24 -4.45
N GLY A 87 16.63 -13.19 -3.77
CA GLY A 87 17.88 -12.60 -4.24
C GLY A 87 17.85 -11.07 -4.40
N GLY A 88 18.92 -10.40 -3.99
CA GLY A 88 19.10 -8.95 -4.16
C GLY A 88 19.28 -8.24 -2.83
N ASN A 89 20.31 -7.40 -2.75
CA ASN A 89 20.56 -6.53 -1.60
C ASN A 89 19.94 -5.16 -1.88
N ILE A 90 18.63 -5.04 -1.62
CA ILE A 90 17.87 -3.81 -1.84
C ILE A 90 17.51 -3.24 -0.48
N ASN A 91 17.86 -1.97 -0.25
CA ASN A 91 17.55 -1.24 0.97
C ASN A 91 16.09 -0.70 0.92
N PRO A 92 15.14 -1.24 1.72
CA PRO A 92 13.75 -0.74 1.73
C PRO A 92 13.64 0.72 2.20
N GLU A 93 14.51 1.14 3.12
CA GLU A 93 14.54 2.48 3.70
C GLU A 93 14.82 3.55 2.64
N PHE A 94 15.54 3.22 1.55
CA PHE A 94 15.76 4.15 0.44
C PHE A 94 14.42 4.57 -0.22
N TYR A 95 13.58 3.60 -0.55
CA TYR A 95 12.28 3.87 -1.18
C TYR A 95 11.30 4.49 -0.20
N TYR A 96 11.31 4.04 1.06
CA TYR A 96 10.49 4.65 2.10
C TYR A 96 10.84 6.13 2.32
N SER A 97 12.13 6.48 2.36
CA SER A 97 12.57 7.87 2.50
C SER A 97 12.16 8.76 1.32
N ASN A 98 11.99 8.18 0.12
CA ASN A 98 11.42 8.90 -1.01
C ASN A 98 9.90 9.05 -0.88
N ALA A 99 9.21 8.02 -0.37
CA ALA A 99 7.77 8.10 -0.09
C ALA A 99 7.45 9.18 0.95
N THR A 100 8.25 9.29 2.02
CA THR A 100 8.00 10.26 3.11
C THR A 100 8.02 11.72 2.65
N ARG A 101 8.58 12.03 1.47
CA ARG A 101 8.53 13.38 0.88
C ARG A 101 7.11 13.79 0.49
N TYR A 102 6.23 12.82 0.27
CA TYR A 102 4.85 13.02 -0.20
C TYR A 102 3.81 12.66 0.87
N VAL A 103 4.22 12.22 2.07
CA VAL A 103 3.32 11.59 3.04
C VAL A 103 2.21 12.54 3.50
N ASP A 104 2.53 13.79 3.84
CA ASP A 104 1.55 14.74 4.35
C ASP A 104 0.50 15.07 3.30
N GLU A 105 0.93 15.32 2.07
CA GLU A 105 0.05 15.62 0.94
C GLU A 105 -0.80 14.39 0.56
N ALA A 106 -0.18 13.21 0.47
CA ALA A 106 -0.86 11.96 0.12
C ALA A 106 -1.90 11.53 1.16
N LEU A 107 -1.68 11.84 2.44
CA LEU A 107 -2.63 11.60 3.52
C LEU A 107 -3.70 12.68 3.64
N GLN A 108 -3.61 13.78 2.89
CA GLN A 108 -4.64 14.83 2.83
C GLN A 108 -5.53 14.72 1.58
N VAL A 109 -5.15 13.93 0.57
CA VAL A 109 -5.97 13.72 -0.64
C VAL A 109 -7.33 13.13 -0.25
N PRO A 110 -8.47 13.79 -0.54
CA PRO A 110 -9.76 13.31 -0.10
C PRO A 110 -10.19 12.03 -0.82
N GLY A 111 -11.01 11.22 -0.17
CA GLY A 111 -11.64 10.05 -0.79
C GLY A 111 -10.81 8.77 -0.71
N LEU A 112 -10.99 7.89 -1.69
CA LEU A 112 -10.41 6.54 -1.66
C LEU A 112 -8.87 6.53 -1.70
N GLU A 113 -8.24 7.55 -2.30
CA GLU A 113 -6.77 7.63 -2.43
C GLU A 113 -6.08 7.75 -1.07
N ARG A 114 -6.66 8.48 -0.11
CA ARG A 114 -6.14 8.53 1.26
C ARG A 114 -6.19 7.18 1.96
N ILE A 115 -7.25 6.39 1.71
CA ILE A 115 -7.35 5.04 2.26
C ILE A 115 -6.23 4.16 1.67
N GLN A 116 -6.02 4.22 0.35
CA GLN A 116 -4.92 3.50 -0.30
C GLN A 116 -3.55 3.90 0.27
N SER A 117 -3.32 5.20 0.50
CA SER A 117 -2.10 5.71 1.14
C SER A 117 -1.91 5.15 2.55
N LEU A 118 -2.97 5.15 3.37
CA LEU A 118 -2.94 4.60 4.74
C LEU A 118 -2.69 3.09 4.74
N LEU A 119 -3.31 2.33 3.83
CA LEU A 119 -3.11 0.89 3.71
C LEU A 119 -1.67 0.54 3.32
N LEU A 120 -1.09 1.27 2.37
CA LEU A 120 0.32 1.12 2.00
C LEU A 120 1.23 1.40 3.19
N LEU A 121 0.98 2.50 3.91
CA LEU A 121 1.76 2.86 5.09
C LEU A 121 1.68 1.79 6.18
N ALA A 122 0.49 1.30 6.47
CA ALA A 122 0.28 0.21 7.42
C ALA A 122 1.01 -1.07 6.98
N LEU A 123 0.90 -1.47 5.71
CA LEU A 123 1.54 -2.67 5.18
C LEU A 123 3.07 -2.61 5.26
N TYR A 124 3.67 -1.44 5.08
CA TYR A 124 5.11 -1.26 5.25
C TYR A 124 5.52 -1.34 6.73
N ILE A 125 4.80 -0.64 7.61
CA ILE A 125 5.07 -0.61 9.05
C ILE A 125 4.98 -2.02 9.65
N LEU A 126 3.93 -2.79 9.32
CA LEU A 126 3.73 -4.16 9.81
C LEU A 126 4.82 -5.15 9.38
N ARG A 127 5.58 -4.83 8.31
CA ARG A 127 6.72 -5.64 7.84
C ARG A 127 8.06 -5.13 8.37
N THR A 128 8.06 -4.00 9.08
CA THR A 128 9.28 -3.41 9.63
C THR A 128 9.50 -3.97 11.04
N PRO A 129 10.65 -4.63 11.31
CA PRO A 129 10.92 -5.22 12.62
C PRO A 129 10.90 -4.18 13.75
N GLY A 130 10.29 -4.55 14.89
CA GLY A 130 10.23 -3.73 16.11
C GLY A 130 8.86 -3.81 16.80
N SER A 131 8.83 -3.75 18.14
CA SER A 131 7.55 -3.89 18.88
C SER A 131 6.59 -2.71 18.68
N ILE A 132 7.11 -1.52 18.36
CA ILE A 132 6.32 -0.28 18.24
C ILE A 132 5.62 -0.21 16.86
N SER A 133 6.19 -0.84 15.83
CA SER A 133 5.65 -0.79 14.48
C SER A 133 4.28 -1.47 14.39
N ASN A 134 4.10 -2.63 15.01
CA ASN A 134 2.82 -3.35 14.97
C ASN A 134 1.65 -2.57 15.59
N LEU A 135 1.90 -1.86 16.70
CA LEU A 135 0.88 -1.01 17.32
C LEU A 135 0.56 0.21 16.45
N GLY A 136 1.57 0.84 15.83
CA GLY A 136 1.37 1.93 14.86
C GLY A 136 0.55 1.49 13.65
N GLY A 137 0.86 0.30 13.10
CA GLY A 137 0.13 -0.29 11.98
C GLY A 137 -1.35 -0.53 12.30
N TRP A 138 -1.65 -1.09 13.48
CA TRP A 138 -3.03 -1.29 13.93
C TRP A 138 -3.83 0.03 14.00
N HIS A 139 -3.24 1.10 14.56
CA HIS A 139 -3.91 2.40 14.63
C HIS A 139 -4.18 3.00 13.24
N ILE A 140 -3.20 2.92 12.33
CA ILE A 140 -3.32 3.43 10.96
C ILE A 140 -4.43 2.68 10.20
N ILE A 141 -4.51 1.35 10.36
CA ILE A 141 -5.57 0.54 9.76
C ILE A 141 -6.93 0.94 10.33
N GLY A 142 -7.05 1.09 11.65
CA GLY A 142 -8.29 1.54 12.27
C GLY A 142 -8.73 2.92 11.77
N PHE A 143 -7.80 3.83 11.53
CA PHE A 143 -8.09 5.13 10.92
C PHE A 143 -8.57 4.98 9.46
N ALA A 144 -7.92 4.12 8.66
CA ALA A 144 -8.33 3.83 7.29
C ALA A 144 -9.76 3.27 7.22
N VAL A 145 -10.12 2.33 8.11
CA VAL A 145 -11.46 1.76 8.20
C VAL A 145 -12.49 2.83 8.60
N ARG A 146 -12.21 3.63 9.63
CA ARG A 146 -13.13 4.71 10.05
C ARG A 146 -13.32 5.76 8.95
N TYR A 147 -12.27 6.10 8.21
CA TYR A 147 -12.38 7.02 7.08
C TYR A 147 -13.19 6.39 5.92
N ALA A 148 -13.03 5.09 5.66
CA ALA A 148 -13.89 4.37 4.71
C ALA A 148 -15.37 4.40 5.14
N VAL A 149 -15.63 4.31 6.45
CA VAL A 149 -16.97 4.44 7.02
C VAL A 149 -17.53 5.86 6.83
N GLU A 150 -16.74 6.89 7.11
CA GLU A 150 -17.07 8.31 6.87
C GLU A 150 -17.48 8.56 5.41
N LEU A 151 -16.77 7.96 4.46
CA LEU A 151 -17.09 8.03 3.02
C LEU A 151 -18.30 7.17 2.61
N GLY A 152 -18.89 6.42 3.55
CA GLY A 152 -20.01 5.51 3.33
C GLY A 152 -19.65 4.27 2.50
N MET A 153 -18.39 3.82 2.51
CA MET A 153 -17.94 2.68 1.69
C MET A 153 -18.39 1.32 2.25
N HIS A 154 -18.79 1.28 3.53
CA HIS A 154 -19.39 0.13 4.21
C HIS A 154 -20.83 -0.18 3.76
N ARG A 155 -21.46 0.72 3.00
CA ARG A 155 -22.84 0.58 2.52
C ARG A 155 -22.88 0.38 1.02
N ASN A 156 -23.85 -0.39 0.55
CA ASN A 156 -24.15 -0.51 -0.87
C ASN A 156 -24.51 0.85 -1.49
N ILE A 157 -24.02 1.11 -2.70
CA ILE A 157 -24.39 2.31 -3.46
C ILE A 157 -25.84 2.14 -3.90
N LYS A 158 -26.72 3.07 -3.50
CA LYS A 158 -28.13 3.05 -3.92
C LYS A 158 -28.25 3.12 -5.45
N CYS A 159 -29.01 2.20 -6.04
CA CYS A 159 -29.32 2.20 -7.46
C CYS A 159 -29.95 3.55 -7.88
N GLY A 160 -29.53 4.07 -9.03
CA GLY A 160 -30.09 5.30 -9.62
C GLY A 160 -29.43 6.63 -9.20
N GLY A 161 -28.46 6.63 -8.28
CA GLY A 161 -27.67 7.83 -7.98
C GLY A 161 -26.58 8.11 -9.02
N PRO A 162 -26.06 9.36 -9.14
CA PRO A 162 -24.95 9.68 -10.05
C PRO A 162 -23.70 8.82 -9.83
N ARG A 163 -23.47 8.36 -8.59
CA ARG A 163 -22.36 7.45 -8.21
C ARG A 163 -22.55 6.00 -8.67
N ALA A 164 -23.76 5.61 -9.08
CA ALA A 164 -24.07 4.25 -9.54
C ALA A 164 -23.76 4.03 -11.03
N GLN A 165 -23.35 5.08 -11.76
CA GLN A 165 -23.24 5.06 -13.22
C GLN A 165 -21.88 4.55 -13.74
N ASP A 166 -20.89 4.37 -12.88
CA ASP A 166 -19.54 3.93 -13.25
C ASP A 166 -19.17 2.62 -12.53
N PRO A 167 -19.33 1.45 -13.21
CA PRO A 167 -19.02 0.15 -12.64
C PRO A 167 -17.57 0.00 -12.17
N TYR A 168 -16.62 0.62 -12.87
CA TYR A 168 -15.21 0.57 -12.51
C TYR A 168 -14.96 1.29 -11.18
N ARG A 169 -15.55 2.48 -11.00
CA ARG A 169 -15.45 3.23 -9.74
C ARG A 169 -16.14 2.53 -8.56
N ILE A 170 -17.22 1.81 -8.81
CA ILE A 170 -17.89 1.00 -7.78
C ILE A 170 -16.98 -0.15 -7.34
N GLU A 171 -16.38 -0.84 -8.32
CA GLU A 171 -15.52 -1.99 -8.07
C GLU A 171 -14.25 -1.59 -7.29
N ILE A 172 -13.54 -0.53 -7.69
CA ILE A 172 -12.35 -0.09 -6.94
C ILE A 172 -12.71 0.39 -5.52
N ARG A 173 -13.86 1.07 -5.35
CA ARG A 173 -14.38 1.47 -4.03
C ARG A 173 -14.60 0.24 -3.14
N ARG A 174 -15.22 -0.81 -3.69
CA ARG A 174 -15.45 -2.07 -2.98
C ARG A 174 -14.13 -2.75 -2.60
N ARG A 175 -13.16 -2.80 -3.52
CA ARG A 175 -11.83 -3.40 -3.27
C ARG A 175 -11.04 -2.69 -2.18
N VAL A 176 -11.07 -1.36 -2.18
CA VAL A 176 -10.43 -0.54 -1.14
C VAL A 176 -11.05 -0.82 0.22
N PHE A 177 -12.39 -0.86 0.31
CA PHE A 177 -13.09 -1.16 1.56
C PHE A 177 -12.76 -2.56 2.09
N TRP A 178 -12.91 -3.60 1.27
CA TRP A 178 -12.66 -4.97 1.71
C TRP A 178 -11.20 -5.23 2.03
N SER A 179 -10.25 -4.60 1.32
CA SER A 179 -8.84 -4.67 1.67
C SER A 179 -8.57 -4.07 3.05
N ALA A 180 -9.16 -2.91 3.37
CA ALA A 180 -9.04 -2.30 4.69
C ALA A 180 -9.65 -3.18 5.78
N TYR A 181 -10.85 -3.72 5.52
CA TYR A 181 -11.55 -4.63 6.43
C TYR A 181 -10.74 -5.90 6.72
N VAL A 182 -10.28 -6.61 5.68
CA VAL A 182 -9.52 -7.87 5.84
C VAL A 182 -8.20 -7.62 6.56
N LEU A 183 -7.52 -6.49 6.28
CA LEU A 183 -6.29 -6.12 6.94
C LEU A 183 -6.53 -5.81 8.44
N ASP A 184 -7.61 -5.09 8.78
CA ASP A 184 -8.01 -4.84 10.17
C ASP A 184 -8.25 -6.15 10.93
N ARG A 185 -9.02 -7.07 10.34
CA ARG A 185 -9.30 -8.39 10.96
C ARG A 185 -8.02 -9.18 11.20
N ALA A 186 -7.14 -9.26 10.20
CA ALA A 186 -5.90 -10.02 10.32
C ALA A 186 -4.99 -9.46 11.44
N VAL A 187 -4.80 -8.13 11.48
CA VAL A 187 -3.91 -7.50 12.46
C VAL A 187 -4.51 -7.49 13.85
N SER A 188 -5.79 -7.15 13.99
CA SER A 188 -6.49 -7.13 15.27
C SER A 188 -6.54 -8.51 15.91
N LEU A 189 -6.80 -9.58 15.15
CA LEU A 189 -6.71 -10.96 15.64
C LEU A 189 -5.30 -11.31 16.12
N THR A 190 -4.28 -10.99 15.32
CA THR A 190 -2.87 -11.29 15.67
C THR A 190 -2.43 -10.58 16.96
N LEU A 191 -2.95 -9.37 17.21
CA LEU A 191 -2.58 -8.56 18.37
C LEU A 191 -3.53 -8.71 19.57
N GLY A 192 -4.60 -9.52 19.46
CA GLY A 192 -5.63 -9.62 20.49
C GLY A 192 -6.36 -8.28 20.76
N ARG A 193 -6.55 -7.46 19.71
CA ARG A 193 -7.19 -6.14 19.80
C ARG A 193 -8.61 -6.16 19.21
N PRO A 194 -9.50 -5.24 19.65
CA PRO A 194 -10.80 -5.07 19.02
C PRO A 194 -10.70 -4.62 17.57
N PHE A 195 -11.70 -5.03 16.76
CA PHE A 195 -11.85 -4.59 15.38
C PHE A 195 -12.31 -3.13 15.29
N ALA A 196 -12.00 -2.47 14.18
CA ALA A 196 -12.39 -1.08 13.93
C ALA A 196 -13.85 -0.93 13.47
N LEU A 197 -14.45 -1.97 12.90
CA LEU A 197 -15.83 -1.98 12.39
C LEU A 197 -16.52 -3.31 12.70
N SER A 198 -17.73 -3.23 13.26
CA SER A 198 -18.58 -4.40 13.50
C SER A 198 -19.15 -4.96 12.19
N GLU A 199 -19.35 -6.26 12.12
CA GLU A 199 -19.98 -6.90 10.93
C GLU A 199 -21.43 -6.48 10.74
N ASN A 200 -22.11 -6.18 11.85
CA ASN A 200 -23.51 -5.72 11.84
C ASN A 200 -23.67 -4.33 11.21
N ASP A 201 -22.58 -3.59 11.01
CA ASP A 201 -22.59 -2.26 10.41
C ASP A 201 -22.23 -2.30 8.92
N ILE A 202 -22.14 -3.48 8.29
CA ILE A 202 -21.68 -3.64 6.89
C ILE A 202 -22.82 -4.13 6.00
N ASP A 203 -23.20 -3.31 5.02
CA ASP A 203 -24.24 -3.62 4.03
C ASP A 203 -23.68 -3.82 2.61
N VAL A 204 -22.35 -3.73 2.42
CA VAL A 204 -21.73 -3.83 1.10
C VAL A 204 -21.56 -5.29 0.66
N ASP A 205 -21.85 -5.56 -0.61
CA ASP A 205 -21.64 -6.89 -1.17
C ASP A 205 -20.16 -7.33 -1.15
N LEU A 206 -19.92 -8.61 -0.85
CA LEU A 206 -18.62 -9.27 -1.01
C LEU A 206 -18.11 -9.16 -2.46
N GLU A 207 -16.80 -8.97 -2.64
CA GLU A 207 -16.18 -8.92 -3.98
C GLU A 207 -16.49 -10.19 -4.80
N ALA A 208 -16.55 -10.04 -6.13
CA ALA A 208 -16.82 -11.17 -7.03
C ALA A 208 -15.77 -12.28 -6.93
N SER A 209 -14.51 -11.94 -6.62
CA SER A 209 -13.39 -12.87 -6.37
C SER A 209 -13.69 -13.87 -5.25
N TYR A 210 -14.38 -13.45 -4.19
CA TYR A 210 -14.74 -14.32 -3.06
C TYR A 210 -16.01 -15.15 -3.31
N ARG A 211 -16.85 -14.79 -4.30
CA ARG A 211 -18.06 -15.55 -4.65
C ARG A 211 -17.72 -16.88 -5.32
N LEU A 212 -16.61 -16.94 -6.07
CA LEU A 212 -16.16 -18.14 -6.79
C LEU A 212 -15.52 -19.21 -5.88
N ALA A 213 -15.23 -18.89 -4.62
CA ALA A 213 -14.68 -19.86 -3.65
C ALA A 213 -15.77 -20.59 -2.83
N LYS A 214 -17.05 -20.32 -3.09
CA LYS A 214 -18.21 -20.93 -2.41
C LYS A 214 -19.18 -21.66 -3.35
N SER A 215 -18.81 -21.86 -4.62
CA SER A 215 -19.53 -22.73 -5.57
C SER A 215 -18.68 -23.94 -5.90
#